data_AF-A0A832R9P4-F1
#
_entry.id   AF-A0A832R9P4-F1
#
_cell.length_a   1.000
_cell.length_b   1.000
_cell.length_c   1.000
_cell.angle_alpha   90.00
_cell.angle_beta   90.00
_cell.angle_gamma   90.00
#
_symmetry.space_group_name_H-M   'P 1'
#
loop_
_entity.id
_entity.type
_entity.pdbx_description
1 polymer ?
#
loop_
_entity_poly.entity_id
_entity_poly.type
_entity_poly.pdbx_seq_one_letter_code
_entity_poly.pdbx_strand_id
1 'polypeptide(L)' 'MAVIVHSNENIDSALRRLHREVLREKTLETFKNKQYRIKKSDLKIAKRKEWAKRKRRRRAAARRAR' A
#
# COMPACT_ATOMS: atom_id res chain seq x y z
N MET A 1 11.73 -1.42 -9.48
CA MET A 1 12.02 -1.10 -8.07
C MET A 1 13.23 -1.89 -7.61
N ALA A 2 14.21 -1.25 -6.96
CA ALA A 2 15.40 -1.91 -6.41
C ALA A 2 15.72 -1.31 -5.04
N VAL A 3 16.02 -2.15 -4.05
CA VAL A 3 16.52 -1.70 -2.74
C VAL A 3 18.00 -1.96 -2.69
N ILE A 4 18.79 -0.90 -2.54
CA ILE A 4 20.23 -0.99 -2.40
C ILE A 4 20.50 -1.36 -0.93
N VAL A 5 21.11 -2.54 -0.73
CA VAL A 5 21.45 -3.06 0.59
C VAL A 5 22.95 -2.97 0.77
N HIS A 6 23.39 -2.45 1.91
CA HIS A 6 24.82 -2.41 2.26
C HIS A 6 25.21 -3.70 2.98
N SER A 7 26.47 -4.12 2.83
CA SER A 7 27.02 -5.35 3.41
C SER A 7 26.93 -5.45 4.94
N ASN A 8 26.87 -4.31 5.64
CA ASN A 8 26.75 -4.25 7.10
C ASN A 8 25.32 -4.16 7.62
N GLU A 9 24.32 -4.23 6.74
CA GLU A 9 22.92 -4.01 7.11
C GLU A 9 22.20 -5.31 7.47
N ASN A 10 21.40 -5.29 8.55
CA ASN A 10 20.61 -6.44 8.94
C ASN A 10 19.59 -6.81 7.85
N ILE A 11 19.60 -8.09 7.44
CA ILE A 11 18.74 -8.65 6.39
C ILE A 11 17.26 -8.31 6.61
N ASP A 12 16.76 -8.39 7.85
CA ASP A 12 15.35 -8.11 8.14
C ASP A 12 14.98 -6.64 7.89
N SER A 13 15.92 -5.71 8.13
CA SER A 13 15.73 -4.29 7.86
C SER A 13 15.67 -4.03 6.34
N ALA A 14 16.54 -4.69 5.58
CA ALA A 14 16.51 -4.66 4.12
C ALA A 14 15.20 -5.20 3.55
N LEU A 15 14.76 -6.37 4.03
CA LEU A 15 13.49 -6.98 3.61
C LEU A 15 12.28 -6.11 3.97
N ARG A 16 12.26 -5.47 5.14
CA ARG A 16 11.18 -4.55 5.53
C ARG A 16 11.11 -3.32 4.64
N ARG A 17 12.25 -2.76 4.21
CA ARG A 17 12.28 -1.65 3.25
C ARG A 17 11.78 -2.08 1.88
N LEU A 18 12.24 -3.24 1.39
CA LEU A 18 11.72 -3.81 0.15
C LEU A 18 10.21 -4.00 0.21
N HIS A 19 9.70 -4.55 1.30
CA HIS A 19 8.26 -4.73 1.48
C HIS A 19 7.49 -3.40 1.47
N ARG A 20 8.01 -2.35 2.12
CA ARG A 20 7.37 -1.02 2.12
C ARG A 20 7.32 -0.43 0.71
N GLU A 21 8.40 -0.55 -0.05
CA GLU A 21 8.45 -0.06 -1.43
C GLU A 21 7.47 -0.84 -2.34
N VAL A 22 7.36 -2.16 -2.19
CA VAL A 22 6.35 -2.98 -2.91
C VAL A 22 4.93 -2.52 -2.58
N LEU A 23 4.64 -2.24 -1.31
CA LEU A 23 3.34 -1.71 -0.88
C LEU A 23 3.09 -0.29 -1.40
N ARG A 24 4.12 0.54 -1.52
CA ARG A 24 4.05 1.90 -2.04
C ARG A 24 3.69 1.90 -3.52
N GLU A 25 4.38 1.08 -4.32
CA GLU A 25 4.14 0.92 -5.75
C GLU A 25 2.86 0.14 -6.06
N LYS A 26 2.25 -0.51 -5.05
CA LYS A 26 1.04 -1.33 -5.19
C LYS A 26 1.20 -2.45 -6.21
N THR A 27 2.42 -2.98 -6.36
CA THR A 27 2.79 -3.93 -7.41
C THR A 27 1.89 -5.17 -7.38
N LEU A 28 1.67 -5.76 -6.20
CA LEU A 28 0.78 -6.92 -6.03
C LEU A 28 -0.68 -6.63 -6.42
N GLU A 29 -1.19 -5.44 -6.10
CA GLU A 29 -2.55 -5.03 -6.44
C GLU A 29 -2.69 -4.83 -7.96
N THR A 30 -1.67 -4.28 -8.62
CA THR A 30 -1.66 -4.14 -10.09
C THR A 30 -1.66 -5.48 -10.81
N PHE A 31 -0.87 -6.46 -10.36
CA PHE A 31 -0.89 -7.80 -10.95
C PHE A 31 -2.23 -8.51 -10.75
N LYS A 32 -2.79 -8.44 -9.54
CA LYS A 32 -4.13 -8.99 -9.26
C LYS A 32 -5.20 -8.36 -10.16
N ASN A 33 -5.10 -7.05 -10.41
CA ASN A 33 -6.04 -6.36 -11.30
C ASN A 33 -5.89 -6.70 -12.78
N LYS A 34 -4.70 -7.16 -13.21
CA LYS A 34 -4.45 -7.65 -14.57
C LYS A 34 -4.93 -9.09 -14.78
N GLN A 35 -4.93 -9.90 -13.73
CA GLN A 35 -5.30 -11.32 -13.81
C GLN A 35 -6.77 -11.57 -14.14
N TYR A 36 -7.67 -10.65 -13.76
CA TYR A 36 -9.11 -10.81 -13.93
C TYR A 36 -9.76 -9.58 -14.56
N ARG A 37 -10.85 -9.78 -15.31
CA ARG A 37 -11.64 -8.68 -15.85
C ARG A 37 -12.37 -7.93 -14.72
N ILE A 38 -12.11 -6.63 -14.58
CA ILE A 38 -12.77 -5.77 -13.59
C ILE A 38 -13.86 -4.92 -14.26
N LYS A 39 -15.05 -4.83 -13.64
CA LYS A 39 -16.11 -3.92 -14.08
C LYS A 39 -15.80 -2.48 -13.65
N LYS A 40 -16.11 -1.50 -14.52
CA LYS A 40 -15.87 -0.06 -14.22
C LYS A 40 -16.59 0.43 -12.96
N SER A 41 -17.73 -0.17 -12.60
CA SER A 41 -18.47 0.12 -11.35
C SER A 41 -17.63 -0.19 -10.12
N ASP A 42 -16.91 -1.32 -10.13
CA ASP A 42 -16.19 -1.84 -8.98
C ASP A 42 -14.97 -0.96 -8.68
N LEU A 43 -14.34 -0.40 -9.72
CA LEU A 43 -13.27 0.61 -9.58
C LEU A 43 -13.77 1.87 -8.87
N LYS A 44 -14.97 2.37 -9.23
CA LYS A 44 -15.56 3.55 -8.57
C LYS A 44 -15.87 3.25 -7.10
N ILE A 45 -16.40 2.07 -6.81
CA ILE A 45 -16.70 1.63 -5.44
C ILE A 45 -15.41 1.47 -4.62
N ALA A 46 -14.38 0.83 -5.17
CA ALA A 46 -13.08 0.65 -4.52
C ALA A 46 -12.43 2.00 -4.16
N LYS A 47 -12.42 2.96 -5.10
CA LYS A 47 -11.89 4.31 -4.86
C LYS A 47 -12.61 5.02 -3.72
N ARG A 48 -13.94 4.93 -3.65
CA ARG A 48 -14.74 5.53 -2.56
C ARG A 48 -14.47 4.85 -1.22
N LYS A 49 -14.40 3.51 -1.19
CA LYS A 49 -14.10 2.74 0.03
C LYS A 49 -12.72 3.10 0.59
N GLU A 50 -11.70 3.15 -0.25
CA GLU A 50 -10.34 3.52 0.18
C GLU A 50 -10.25 4.98 0.66
N TRP A 51 -10.94 5.91 -0.01
CA TRP A 51 -11.04 7.29 0.46
C TRP A 51 -11.70 7.39 1.84
N ALA A 52 -12.85 6.75 2.03
CA ALA A 52 -13.57 6.75 3.30
C ALA A 52 -12.73 6.13 4.43
N LYS A 53 -12.04 5.01 4.15
CA LYS A 53 -11.11 4.34 5.07
C LYS A 53 -9.96 5.25 5.47
N ARG A 54 -9.28 5.90 4.50
CA ARG A 54 -8.18 6.83 4.76
C ARG A 54 -8.64 8.03 5.58
N LYS A 55 -9.79 8.62 5.23
CA LYS A 55 -10.42 9.72 5.99
C LYS A 55 -10.71 9.31 7.43
N ARG A 56 -11.28 8.12 7.65
CA ARG A 56 -11.56 7.59 9.00
C ARG A 56 -10.29 7.41 9.82
N ARG A 57 -9.24 6.79 9.25
CA ARG A 57 -7.96 6.60 9.92
C ARG A 57 -7.30 7.92 10.33
N ARG A 58 -7.29 8.91 9.42
CA ARG A 58 -6.76 10.26 9.71
C ARG A 58 -7.52 10.94 10.86
N ARG A 59 -8.87 10.88 10.83
CA ARG A 59 -9.70 11.44 11.92
C ARG A 59 -9.46 10.74 13.25
N ALA A 60 -9.35 9.42 13.26
CA ALA A 60 -9.07 8.65 14.48
C ALA A 60 -7.69 8.99 15.06
N ALA A 61 -6.66 9.11 14.21
CA ALA A 61 -5.33 9.55 14.64
C ALA A 61 -5.36 10.97 15.23
N ALA A 62 -6.04 11.92 14.59
CA ALA A 62 -6.19 13.28 15.09
C ALA A 62 -6.92 13.35 16.45
N ARG A 63 -7.89 12.45 16.69
CA ARG A 63 -8.58 12.34 17.98
C ARG A 63 -7.71 11.76 19.09
N ARG A 64 -6.77 10.86 18.76
CA ARG A 64 -5.83 10.28 19.75
C ARG A 64 -4.67 11.21 20.09
N ALA A 65 -4.39 12.19 19.23
CA ALA A 65 -3.35 13.19 19.43
C ALA A 65 -3.85 14.41 20.22
N ARG A 66 -5.15 14.48 20.51
CA ARG A 66 -5.77 15.41 21.47
C ARG A 66 -6.01 14.67 22.77
#